data_AF-M6AQP1-F1
#
_entry.id   AF-M6AQP1-F1
#
_cell.length_a   1.000
_cell.length_b   1.000
_cell.length_c   1.000
_cell.angle_alpha   90.00
_cell.angle_beta   90.00
_cell.angle_gamma   90.00
#
_symmetry.space_group_name_H-M   'P 1'
#
loop_
_entity.id
_entity.type
_entity.pdbx_description
1 polymer ?
#
loop_
_entity_poly.entity_id
_entity_poly.type
_entity_poly.pdbx_seq_one_letter_code
_entity_poly.pdbx_strand_id
1 'polypeptide(L)'
;MPKANLKFDFNGYAKLKSGLLLHHSGFARGEFRSLHANFFQSGSSINTGDTTELIENEEYAEFNFRMLSAVLIEGWWCDFRNPAILESAVKRFATKIYTDHERTVRNAIGITRNPVFTNRNNIPGIDAVFRIYKEFASDVIARLKTKPALIDANSVGISFTYEKSHPQIDNFYGRLGEVIDGEYVRLIPIKILSIPETSLVAVPADSTARKFAGFDFSQGNLLNTNVNNQEDTMKIKRTILSLLGVDSQKLGLSFGEGESLELPSEKMESVLEEAGKTISKLQDQARQSALLQNNLNQFAKLFGSEVFPAGIDFASKVTELQALLEEPKKLLTVERERAITAYRVFSKNKPDPVIENLIQGANLEQAKAFSKQYGASLENSHPFKCEDCGSNKVSRASGSLNEPQGGAKTFQKKSPDSFKLSKK
;
A
#
# COMPACT_ATOMS: atom_id res chain seq x y z
N MET A 1 -8.17 25.89 21.83
CA MET A 1 -9.33 24.97 21.98
C MET A 1 -8.97 23.92 23.01
N PRO A 2 -9.82 23.61 24.01
CA PRO A 2 -9.54 22.54 24.96
C PRO A 2 -9.42 21.21 24.19
N LYS A 3 -8.25 20.57 24.28
CA LYS A 3 -8.03 19.25 23.67
C LYS A 3 -8.99 18.27 24.33
N ALA A 4 -9.76 17.52 23.53
CA ALA A 4 -10.74 16.56 24.04
C ALA A 4 -10.12 15.62 25.07
N ASN A 5 -10.81 15.40 26.20
CA ASN A 5 -10.37 14.43 27.21
C ASN A 5 -10.30 13.04 26.57
N LEU A 6 -9.14 12.39 26.67
CA LEU A 6 -8.97 11.01 26.23
C LEU A 6 -9.90 10.12 27.07
N LYS A 7 -10.83 9.43 26.41
CA LYS A 7 -11.74 8.48 27.07
C LYS A 7 -11.24 7.05 26.84
N PHE A 8 -11.14 6.30 27.93
CA PHE A 8 -10.90 4.86 27.88
C PHE A 8 -12.21 4.14 27.53
N ASP A 9 -12.10 3.06 26.76
CA ASP A 9 -13.22 2.19 26.45
C ASP A 9 -13.60 1.31 27.67
N PHE A 10 -14.62 0.46 27.51
CA PHE A 10 -15.09 -0.42 28.58
C PHE A 10 -14.05 -1.46 29.03
N ASN A 11 -13.07 -1.77 28.17
CA ASN A 11 -11.94 -2.65 28.49
C ASN A 11 -10.76 -1.85 29.08
N GLY A 12 -10.94 -0.55 29.32
CA GLY A 12 -9.92 0.28 29.92
C GLY A 12 -8.82 0.73 28.96
N TYR A 13 -9.02 0.61 27.64
CA TYR A 13 -8.04 0.99 26.63
C TYR A 13 -8.36 2.33 25.96
N ALA A 14 -7.31 3.06 25.58
CA ALA A 14 -7.42 4.27 24.76
C ALA A 14 -6.26 4.35 23.78
N LYS A 15 -6.53 4.73 22.53
CA LYS A 15 -5.51 4.90 21.49
C LYS A 15 -5.20 6.38 21.28
N LEU A 16 -3.94 6.76 21.45
CA LEU A 16 -3.47 8.11 21.13
C LEU A 16 -3.39 8.32 19.61
N LYS A 17 -3.35 9.59 19.17
CA LYS A 17 -3.11 9.95 17.77
C LYS A 17 -1.75 9.44 17.26
N SER A 18 -0.75 9.31 18.13
CA SER A 18 0.54 8.70 17.81
C SER A 18 0.42 7.22 17.43
N GLY A 19 -0.67 6.56 17.78
CA GLY A 19 -0.85 5.11 17.63
C GLY A 19 -0.57 4.32 18.91
N LEU A 20 -0.07 4.97 19.97
CA LEU A 20 0.17 4.33 21.26
C LEU A 20 -1.16 3.89 21.90
N LEU A 21 -1.25 2.62 22.27
CA LEU A 21 -2.36 2.05 23.01
C LEU A 21 -2.05 2.10 24.50
N LEU A 22 -2.90 2.81 25.25
CA LEU A 22 -2.79 2.98 26.69
C LEU A 22 -3.86 2.16 27.39
N HIS A 23 -3.54 1.65 28.57
CA HIS A 23 -4.50 1.07 29.50
C HIS A 23 -4.52 1.88 30.79
N HIS A 24 -5.69 2.01 31.42
CA HIS A 24 -5.87 2.78 32.65
C HIS A 24 -5.02 2.28 33.85
N SER A 25 -4.47 1.07 33.78
CA SER A 25 -3.54 0.51 34.78
C SER A 25 -2.10 1.00 34.67
N GLY A 26 -1.78 1.94 33.77
CA GLY A 26 -0.40 2.39 33.53
C GLY A 26 0.42 1.49 32.60
N PHE A 27 -0.26 0.66 31.80
CA PHE A 27 0.35 -0.12 30.72
C PHE A 27 0.25 0.64 29.39
N ALA A 28 1.30 0.58 28.58
CA ALA A 28 1.34 1.14 27.24
C ALA A 28 1.97 0.15 26.24
N ARG A 29 1.48 0.17 25.01
CA ARG A 29 2.02 -0.59 23.88
C ARG A 29 1.94 0.19 22.59
N GLY A 30 2.99 0.16 21.78
CA GLY A 30 3.00 0.79 20.47
C GLY A 30 4.15 0.32 19.60
N GLU A 31 4.09 0.73 18.34
CA GLU A 31 5.16 0.60 17.36
C GLU A 31 5.69 1.99 17.13
N PHE A 32 6.95 2.26 17.49
CA PHE A 32 7.52 3.60 17.46
C PHE A 32 7.82 4.07 16.02
N ARG A 33 6.76 4.30 15.24
CA ARG A 33 6.83 4.83 13.89
C ARG A 33 7.19 6.32 13.95
N SER A 34 7.99 6.80 13.00
CA SER A 34 8.16 8.25 12.84
C SER A 34 6.79 8.89 12.62
N LEU A 35 6.48 9.91 13.44
CA LEU A 35 5.25 10.69 13.32
C LEU A 35 5.44 11.91 12.42
N HIS A 36 6.67 12.18 11.97
CA HIS A 36 7.03 13.39 11.22
C HIS A 36 7.74 12.97 9.93
N ALA A 37 7.15 13.32 8.79
CA ALA A 37 7.72 13.16 7.45
C ALA A 37 8.85 14.18 7.18
N ASN A 38 9.73 14.41 8.17
CA ASN A 38 10.96 15.16 7.93
C ASN A 38 11.95 14.19 7.29
N PHE A 39 11.80 13.99 5.98
CA PHE A 39 12.69 13.19 5.12
C PHE A 39 14.15 13.70 5.13
N PHE A 40 14.39 14.89 5.70
CA PHE A 40 15.71 15.49 5.90
C PHE A 40 16.06 15.58 7.39
N GLN A 41 16.15 14.44 8.06
CA GLN A 41 16.93 14.38 9.29
C GLN A 41 18.37 14.06 8.89
N SER A 42 19.29 14.99 9.10
CA SER A 42 20.74 14.72 9.05
C SER A 42 21.09 13.80 10.23
N GLY A 43 20.84 12.50 10.06
CA GLY A 43 21.33 11.48 10.98
C GLY A 43 22.84 11.65 11.07
N SER A 44 23.35 11.94 12.27
CA SER A 44 24.78 12.00 12.51
C SER A 44 25.32 10.58 12.52
N SER A 45 25.68 10.07 11.34
CA SER A 45 26.33 8.78 11.13
C SER A 45 27.81 8.91 11.44
N ILE A 46 28.18 8.93 12.72
CA ILE A 46 29.59 9.05 13.11
C ILE A 46 29.93 8.04 14.22
N ASN A 47 31.05 7.34 13.99
CA ASN A 47 31.91 6.51 14.85
C ASN A 47 31.54 5.05 15.22
N THR A 48 32.33 4.16 14.60
CA THR A 48 33.20 3.08 15.12
C THR A 48 33.18 2.79 16.63
N GLY A 49 32.60 1.66 17.02
CA GLY A 49 32.75 1.08 18.35
C GLY A 49 32.17 -0.33 18.47
N ASP A 50 33.03 -1.27 18.86
CA ASP A 50 32.86 -2.65 19.35
C ASP A 50 32.57 -3.86 18.42
N THR A 51 33.69 -4.50 18.03
CA THR A 51 34.14 -5.92 18.22
C THR A 51 33.24 -7.13 17.95
N THR A 52 31.99 -7.02 17.52
CA THR A 52 31.31 -8.22 16.98
C THR A 52 31.72 -8.39 15.53
N GLU A 53 32.53 -9.43 15.24
CA GLU A 53 32.88 -9.81 13.87
C GLU A 53 31.58 -10.10 13.11
N LEU A 54 31.20 -9.19 12.22
CA LEU A 54 30.00 -9.31 11.41
C LEU A 54 30.26 -10.37 10.34
N ILE A 55 29.41 -11.38 10.30
CA ILE A 55 29.56 -12.47 9.34
C ILE A 55 28.69 -12.21 8.12
N GLU A 56 29.28 -12.40 6.95
CA GLU A 56 28.54 -12.63 5.73
C GLU A 56 29.01 -13.94 5.09
N ASN A 57 28.04 -14.78 4.73
CA ASN A 57 28.25 -16.03 4.02
C ASN A 57 27.11 -16.24 3.02
N GLU A 58 27.00 -17.42 2.42
CA GLU A 58 25.94 -17.72 1.44
C GLU A 58 24.52 -17.68 2.02
N GLU A 59 24.35 -17.85 3.33
CA GLU A 59 23.04 -17.94 3.99
C GLU A 59 22.54 -16.59 4.51
N TYR A 60 23.41 -15.76 5.09
CA TYR A 60 23.03 -14.53 5.77
C TYR A 60 24.10 -13.45 5.73
N ALA A 61 23.69 -12.23 6.03
CA ALA A 61 24.56 -11.10 6.28
C ALA A 61 24.20 -10.42 7.62
N GLU A 62 25.22 -9.98 8.35
CA GLU A 62 25.06 -9.33 9.64
C GLU A 62 25.35 -7.82 9.58
N PHE A 63 24.59 -7.05 10.36
CA PHE A 63 24.73 -5.60 10.46
C PHE A 63 24.52 -5.12 11.89
N ASN A 64 25.31 -4.17 12.38
CA ASN A 64 25.06 -3.56 13.69
C ASN A 64 24.07 -2.41 13.61
N PHE A 65 23.12 -2.37 14.56
CA PHE A 65 22.10 -1.33 14.67
C PHE A 65 21.90 -0.89 16.11
N ARG A 66 21.64 0.42 16.29
CA ARG A 66 20.99 0.93 17.51
C ARG A 66 19.50 0.60 17.41
N MET A 67 18.99 -0.16 18.37
CA MET A 67 17.58 -0.54 18.42
C MET A 67 16.72 0.52 19.12
N LEU A 68 17.18 1.00 20.28
CA LEU A 68 16.50 2.02 21.08
C LEU A 68 17.50 2.76 21.97
N SER A 69 17.42 4.07 22.03
CA SER A 69 18.27 4.94 22.84
C SER A 69 17.57 5.47 24.08
N ALA A 70 18.37 5.84 25.08
CA ALA A 70 17.95 6.51 26.30
C ALA A 70 17.65 8.00 26.03
N VAL A 71 16.60 8.25 25.24
CA VAL A 71 16.18 9.58 24.79
C VAL A 71 14.69 9.80 25.03
N LEU A 72 14.26 11.06 24.93
CA LEU A 72 12.84 11.37 24.80
C LEU A 72 12.41 11.07 23.35
N ILE A 73 11.44 10.17 23.17
CA ILE A 73 10.87 9.88 21.86
C ILE A 73 9.79 10.92 21.57
N GLU A 74 10.16 11.94 20.82
CA GLU A 74 9.25 13.03 20.44
C GLU A 74 8.08 12.53 19.59
N GLY A 75 6.93 13.19 19.73
CA GLY A 75 5.65 12.77 19.13
C GLY A 75 4.97 11.58 19.84
N TRP A 76 5.76 10.67 20.42
CA TRP A 76 5.27 9.62 21.33
C TRP A 76 5.23 10.08 22.78
N TRP A 77 6.04 11.08 23.12
CA TRP A 77 6.19 11.65 24.46
C TRP A 77 6.48 10.58 25.50
N CYS A 78 7.34 9.63 25.14
CA CYS A 78 7.82 8.55 26.00
C CYS A 78 9.28 8.81 26.35
N ASP A 79 9.59 8.91 27.64
CA ASP A 79 10.89 9.33 28.15
C ASP A 79 11.77 8.15 28.57
N PHE A 80 12.60 7.65 27.66
CA PHE A 80 13.54 6.56 27.95
C PHE A 80 14.88 7.04 28.51
N ARG A 81 15.02 8.33 28.87
CA ARG A 81 16.29 8.90 29.36
C ARG A 81 16.81 8.26 30.65
N ASN A 82 16.01 7.46 31.36
CA ASN A 82 16.50 6.64 32.47
C ASN A 82 17.18 5.36 31.92
N PRO A 83 18.52 5.28 31.91
CA PRO A 83 19.25 4.16 31.29
C PRO A 83 18.99 2.82 31.98
N ALA A 84 18.71 2.82 33.28
CA ALA A 84 18.49 1.61 34.07
C ALA A 84 17.34 0.74 33.51
N ILE A 85 16.34 1.37 32.88
CA ILE A 85 15.21 0.67 32.27
C ILE A 85 15.67 -0.13 31.06
N LEU A 86 16.55 0.44 30.23
CA LEU A 86 17.11 -0.22 29.05
C LEU A 86 18.09 -1.33 29.45
N GLU A 87 18.99 -1.05 30.41
CA GLU A 87 19.93 -2.03 30.96
C GLU A 87 19.22 -3.29 31.48
N SER A 88 18.12 -3.12 32.22
CA SER A 88 17.33 -4.25 32.73
C SER A 88 16.59 -5.04 31.63
N ALA A 89 16.42 -4.45 30.45
CA ALA A 89 15.61 -4.98 29.36
C ALA A 89 16.41 -5.62 28.22
N VAL A 90 17.75 -5.55 28.24
CA VAL A 90 18.65 -5.99 27.15
C VAL A 90 18.25 -7.33 26.54
N LYS A 91 18.01 -8.37 27.36
CA LYS A 91 17.64 -9.71 26.87
C LYS A 91 16.35 -9.75 26.06
N ARG A 92 15.43 -8.80 26.26
CA ARG A 92 14.16 -8.72 25.53
C ARG A 92 14.34 -8.28 24.08
N PHE A 93 15.46 -7.65 23.75
CA PHE A 93 15.76 -7.15 22.41
C PHE A 93 16.28 -8.25 21.47
N ALA A 94 16.45 -9.49 21.95
CA ALA A 94 16.57 -10.68 21.10
C ALA A 94 15.18 -11.03 20.53
N THR A 95 14.92 -10.64 19.28
CA THR A 95 13.61 -10.68 18.63
C THR A 95 13.74 -10.86 17.12
N LYS A 96 12.61 -10.89 16.40
CA LYS A 96 12.55 -11.03 14.94
C LYS A 96 12.67 -9.67 14.25
N ILE A 97 13.32 -9.68 13.09
CA ILE A 97 13.49 -8.52 12.21
C ILE A 97 12.45 -8.58 11.09
N TYR A 98 11.76 -7.46 10.87
CA TYR A 98 10.76 -7.30 9.81
C TYR A 98 11.12 -6.16 8.85
N THR A 99 10.59 -6.17 7.62
CA THR A 99 10.83 -5.09 6.65
C THR A 99 9.99 -3.84 6.91
N ASP A 100 8.95 -3.98 7.74
CA ASP A 100 8.12 -2.91 8.28
C ASP A 100 7.44 -3.44 9.57
N HIS A 101 6.52 -2.69 10.17
CA HIS A 101 5.84 -3.10 11.41
C HIS A 101 4.71 -4.15 11.20
N GLU A 102 4.57 -4.74 10.01
CA GLU A 102 3.62 -5.83 9.76
C GLU A 102 4.20 -7.18 10.18
N ARG A 103 3.75 -7.71 11.33
CA ARG A 103 4.29 -8.95 11.91
C ARG A 103 3.81 -10.25 11.22
N THR A 104 3.68 -10.26 9.90
CA THR A 104 3.30 -11.47 9.13
C THR A 104 4.50 -12.41 8.99
N VAL A 105 4.24 -13.72 8.84
CA VAL A 105 5.32 -14.73 8.72
C VAL A 105 6.25 -14.43 7.55
N ARG A 106 5.71 -14.01 6.41
CA ARG A 106 6.48 -13.69 5.19
C ARG A 106 7.32 -12.42 5.31
N ASN A 107 6.96 -11.53 6.23
CA ASN A 107 7.66 -10.26 6.42
C ASN A 107 8.83 -10.38 7.40
N ALA A 108 8.97 -11.51 8.10
CA ALA A 108 10.11 -11.77 8.96
C ALA A 108 11.32 -12.18 8.10
N ILE A 109 12.40 -11.41 8.18
CA ILE A 109 13.59 -11.56 7.33
C ILE A 109 14.84 -11.96 8.11
N GLY A 110 14.76 -11.97 9.44
CA GLY A 110 15.93 -12.16 10.27
C GLY A 110 15.65 -12.20 11.77
N ILE A 111 16.75 -12.26 12.52
CA ILE A 111 16.74 -12.24 13.99
C ILE A 111 17.81 -11.28 14.49
N THR A 112 17.54 -10.65 15.63
CA THR A 112 18.57 -9.92 16.35
C THR A 112 19.39 -10.87 17.21
N ARG A 113 20.67 -10.55 17.36
CA ARG A 113 21.65 -11.30 18.11
C ARG A 113 22.44 -10.37 19.02
N ASN A 114 22.91 -10.95 20.13
CA ASN A 114 23.82 -10.31 21.08
C ASN A 114 23.37 -8.89 21.47
N PRO A 115 22.10 -8.67 21.89
CA PRO A 115 21.69 -7.34 22.32
C PRO A 115 22.57 -6.93 23.51
N VAL A 116 23.05 -5.68 23.48
CA VAL A 116 23.98 -5.14 24.47
C VAL A 116 23.63 -3.68 24.76
N PHE A 117 23.75 -3.29 26.02
CA PHE A 117 23.62 -1.90 26.41
C PHE A 117 24.97 -1.18 26.23
N THR A 118 24.97 -0.08 25.49
CA THR A 118 26.18 0.66 25.13
C THR A 118 25.97 2.16 25.33
N ASN A 119 27.07 2.93 25.27
CA ASN A 119 27.05 4.38 25.23
C ASN A 119 27.67 4.93 23.93
N ARG A 120 27.01 4.67 22.80
CA ARG A 120 27.43 5.15 21.48
C ARG A 120 27.17 6.65 21.33
N ASN A 121 28.19 7.41 20.94
CA ASN A 121 28.11 8.88 20.72
C ASN A 121 27.57 9.66 21.93
N ASN A 122 27.93 9.24 23.15
CA ASN A 122 27.41 9.80 24.39
C ASN A 122 25.88 9.68 24.54
N ILE A 123 25.26 8.75 23.80
CA ILE A 123 23.84 8.42 23.90
C ILE A 123 23.74 6.97 24.35
N PRO A 124 23.38 6.71 25.63
CA PRO A 124 23.14 5.36 26.11
C PRO A 124 22.01 4.69 25.33
N GLY A 125 22.05 3.38 25.15
CA GLY A 125 21.01 2.66 24.41
C GLY A 125 21.33 1.19 24.21
N ILE A 126 20.44 0.50 23.51
CA ILE A 126 20.57 -0.92 23.21
C ILE A 126 20.94 -1.08 21.75
N ASP A 127 22.10 -1.69 21.52
CA ASP A 127 22.56 -2.11 20.21
C ASP A 127 22.35 -3.62 20.04
N ALA A 128 22.23 -4.07 18.80
CA ALA A 128 22.18 -5.49 18.49
C ALA A 128 22.74 -5.77 17.08
N VAL A 129 23.17 -7.01 16.87
CA VAL A 129 23.52 -7.55 15.57
C VAL A 129 22.24 -7.98 14.87
N PHE A 130 22.01 -7.48 13.67
CA PHE A 130 20.90 -7.86 12.80
C PHE A 130 21.38 -8.92 11.83
N ARG A 131 20.98 -10.16 12.04
CA ARG A 131 21.23 -11.26 11.10
C ARG A 131 20.06 -11.37 10.13
N ILE A 132 20.32 -11.08 8.87
CA ILE A 132 19.32 -11.08 7.81
C ILE A 132 19.64 -12.20 6.82
N TYR A 133 18.66 -13.06 6.54
CA TYR A 133 18.84 -14.22 5.67
C TYR A 133 18.71 -13.83 4.19
N LYS A 134 19.69 -14.23 3.38
CA LYS A 134 19.75 -13.94 1.94
C LYS A 134 18.59 -14.56 1.17
N GLU A 135 18.16 -15.75 1.57
CA GLU A 135 17.03 -16.46 0.97
C GLU A 135 15.73 -15.61 0.95
N PHE A 136 15.51 -14.80 1.98
CA PHE A 136 14.26 -14.03 2.14
C PHE A 136 14.42 -12.54 1.84
N ALA A 137 15.64 -11.99 1.87
CA ALA A 137 15.85 -10.54 1.92
C ALA A 137 17.16 -10.07 1.25
N SER A 138 17.58 -10.72 0.17
CA SER A 138 18.77 -10.32 -0.60
C SER A 138 18.73 -8.86 -1.08
N ASP A 139 17.56 -8.34 -1.46
CA ASP A 139 17.40 -6.95 -1.89
C ASP A 139 17.54 -5.96 -0.72
N VAL A 140 17.03 -6.31 0.47
CA VAL A 140 17.23 -5.54 1.71
C VAL A 140 18.71 -5.49 2.08
N ILE A 141 19.40 -6.62 2.01
CA ILE A 141 20.85 -6.72 2.24
C ILE A 141 21.60 -5.81 1.26
N ALA A 142 21.24 -5.83 -0.02
CA ALA A 142 21.85 -4.95 -1.03
C ALA A 142 21.64 -3.46 -0.70
N ARG A 143 20.43 -3.06 -0.29
CA ARG A 143 20.10 -1.68 0.13
C ARG A 143 20.85 -1.24 1.39
N LEU A 144 21.06 -2.14 2.34
CA LEU A 144 21.85 -1.88 3.55
C LEU A 144 23.33 -1.65 3.22
N LYS A 145 23.83 -2.20 2.12
CA LYS A 145 25.25 -2.14 1.72
C LYS A 145 25.61 -0.96 0.83
N THR A 146 24.64 -0.23 0.28
CA THR A 146 24.95 0.93 -0.56
C THR A 146 25.70 2.00 0.23
N LYS A 147 26.43 2.88 -0.46
CA LYS A 147 27.13 4.03 0.13
C LYS A 147 26.60 5.32 -0.52
N PRO A 148 25.78 6.14 0.18
CA PRO A 148 25.20 5.89 1.52
C PRO A 148 24.18 4.75 1.51
N ALA A 149 23.92 4.16 2.68
CA ALA A 149 22.93 3.09 2.82
C ALA A 149 21.53 3.61 2.50
N LEU A 150 20.80 2.91 1.63
CA LEU A 150 19.42 3.27 1.25
C LEU A 150 18.43 2.98 2.39
N ILE A 151 18.78 2.02 3.24
CA ILE A 151 18.07 1.70 4.47
C ILE A 151 19.11 1.77 5.59
N ASP A 152 18.91 2.64 6.57
CA ASP A 152 19.82 2.81 7.70
C ASP A 152 19.08 2.98 9.04
N ALA A 153 17.75 3.01 9.04
CA ALA A 153 16.96 3.29 10.23
C ALA A 153 16.20 2.05 10.73
N ASN A 154 16.04 1.99 12.05
CA ASN A 154 15.35 0.91 12.74
C ASN A 154 14.30 1.47 13.70
N SER A 155 13.25 0.70 13.93
CA SER A 155 12.24 0.95 14.94
C SER A 155 11.93 -0.33 15.71
N VAL A 156 11.36 -0.17 16.91
CA VAL A 156 10.93 -1.30 17.74
C VAL A 156 9.45 -1.21 18.07
N GLY A 157 8.80 -2.37 18.05
CA GLY A 157 7.55 -2.59 18.76
C GLY A 157 7.86 -2.77 20.25
N ILE A 158 7.16 -2.06 21.13
CA ILE A 158 7.46 -2.07 22.56
C ILE A 158 6.19 -2.07 23.41
N SER A 159 6.23 -2.84 24.50
CA SER A 159 5.25 -2.76 25.59
C SER A 159 5.97 -2.44 26.90
N PHE A 160 5.44 -1.51 27.68
CA PHE A 160 6.05 -1.03 28.92
C PHE A 160 5.00 -0.55 29.92
N THR A 161 5.38 -0.48 31.20
CA THR A 161 4.63 0.27 32.22
C THR A 161 5.23 1.65 32.39
N TYR A 162 4.42 2.62 32.78
CA TYR A 162 4.85 4.01 32.92
C TYR A 162 4.21 4.74 34.10
N GLU A 163 4.86 5.82 34.50
CA GLU A 163 4.33 6.86 35.38
C GLU A 163 4.05 8.15 34.58
N LYS A 164 3.17 8.99 35.12
CA LYS A 164 2.86 10.31 34.54
C LYS A 164 3.87 11.32 35.06
N SER A 165 4.49 12.13 34.18
CA SER A 165 5.39 13.20 34.65
C SER A 165 4.67 14.26 35.51
N HIS A 166 3.40 14.53 35.20
CA HIS A 166 2.55 15.47 35.94
C HIS A 166 1.31 14.73 36.46
N PRO A 167 1.42 13.98 37.58
CA PRO A 167 0.37 13.06 38.02
C PRO A 167 -0.94 13.76 38.40
N GLN A 168 -0.86 15.01 38.87
CA GLN A 168 -2.00 15.80 39.36
C GLN A 168 -2.67 16.66 38.30
N ILE A 169 -2.21 16.59 37.04
CA ILE A 169 -2.75 17.47 36.01
C ILE A 169 -4.02 16.92 35.37
N ASP A 170 -5.01 17.80 35.22
CA ASP A 170 -6.21 17.49 34.47
C ASP A 170 -5.88 17.26 33.00
N ASN A 171 -6.57 16.27 32.41
CA ASN A 171 -6.40 15.86 31.03
C ASN A 171 -4.94 15.55 30.63
N PHE A 172 -4.16 14.94 31.53
CA PHE A 172 -2.76 14.57 31.29
C PHE A 172 -2.48 14.02 29.87
N TYR A 173 -3.27 13.06 29.40
CA TYR A 173 -3.05 12.43 28.09
C TYR A 173 -3.34 13.36 26.90
N GLY A 174 -4.33 14.25 27.03
CA GLY A 174 -4.59 15.28 26.02
C GLY A 174 -3.46 16.31 25.95
N ARG A 175 -2.72 16.48 27.05
CA ARG A 175 -1.65 17.48 27.19
C ARG A 175 -0.25 16.96 26.91
N LEU A 176 -0.08 15.70 26.50
CA LEU A 176 1.22 15.14 26.12
C LEU A 176 1.93 16.06 25.10
N GLY A 177 3.20 16.37 25.39
CA GLY A 177 4.03 17.29 24.61
C GLY A 177 3.91 18.78 24.96
N GLU A 178 2.98 19.16 25.83
CA GLU A 178 2.96 20.52 26.38
C GLU A 178 4.09 20.69 27.40
N VAL A 179 4.67 21.89 27.44
CA VAL A 179 5.66 22.27 28.45
C VAL A 179 4.93 22.93 29.61
N ILE A 180 5.14 22.41 30.82
CA ILE A 180 4.54 22.88 32.06
C ILE A 180 5.66 22.89 33.10
N ASP A 181 5.82 24.01 33.81
CA ASP A 181 6.88 24.19 34.79
C ASP A 181 8.29 23.84 34.25
N GLY A 182 8.51 24.13 32.96
CA GLY A 182 9.78 23.87 32.25
C GLY A 182 9.97 22.44 31.76
N GLU A 183 9.04 21.52 32.04
CA GLU A 183 9.14 20.10 31.71
C GLU A 183 8.03 19.66 30.75
N TYR A 184 8.34 18.72 29.83
CA TYR A 184 7.30 18.15 28.96
C TYR A 184 6.35 17.25 29.75
N VAL A 185 5.05 17.39 29.51
CA VAL A 185 4.03 16.40 29.86
C VAL A 185 4.29 15.14 29.03
N ARG A 186 4.67 14.04 29.69
CA ARG A 186 5.21 12.84 29.04
C ARG A 186 4.99 11.60 29.90
N LEU A 187 4.97 10.46 29.22
CA LEU A 187 5.02 9.15 29.86
C LEU A 187 6.47 8.88 30.28
N ILE A 188 6.66 8.48 31.52
CA ILE A 188 7.95 8.04 32.04
C ILE A 188 7.88 6.51 32.16
N PRO A 189 8.35 5.75 31.15
CA PRO A 189 8.57 4.32 31.29
C PRO A 189 9.24 4.01 32.63
N ILE A 190 8.84 2.90 33.26
CA ILE A 190 9.48 2.38 34.49
C ILE A 190 9.95 0.94 34.30
N LYS A 191 9.37 0.20 33.35
CA LYS A 191 9.74 -1.18 33.04
C LYS A 191 9.33 -1.57 31.62
N ILE A 192 10.26 -2.13 30.86
CA ILE A 192 9.97 -2.74 29.56
C ILE A 192 9.50 -4.19 29.77
N LEU A 193 8.34 -4.51 29.21
CA LEU A 193 7.69 -5.82 29.34
C LEU A 193 8.04 -6.73 28.15
N SER A 194 8.07 -6.19 26.93
CA SER A 194 8.31 -6.98 25.72
C SER A 194 8.78 -6.14 24.55
N ILE A 195 9.65 -6.71 23.71
CA ILE A 195 9.97 -6.21 22.37
C ILE A 195 9.49 -7.25 21.34
N PRO A 196 8.21 -7.23 20.94
CA PRO A 196 7.65 -8.23 20.05
C PRO A 196 8.27 -8.26 18.64
N GLU A 197 8.88 -7.16 18.19
CA GLU A 197 9.55 -7.05 16.89
C GLU A 197 10.56 -5.90 16.88
N THR A 198 11.45 -5.96 15.90
CA THR A 198 12.16 -4.80 15.38
C THR A 198 11.95 -4.72 13.86
N SER A 199 11.91 -3.52 13.31
CA SER A 199 11.61 -3.29 11.89
C SER A 199 12.57 -2.29 11.27
N LEU A 200 13.03 -2.61 10.06
CA LEU A 200 13.71 -1.64 9.21
C LEU A 200 12.69 -0.61 8.71
N VAL A 201 13.01 0.68 8.85
CA VAL A 201 12.08 1.76 8.49
C VAL A 201 12.79 2.85 7.71
N ALA A 202 12.03 3.64 6.96
CA ALA A 202 12.58 4.80 6.25
C ALA A 202 13.00 5.92 7.21
N VAL A 203 12.19 6.16 8.26
CA VAL A 203 12.46 7.18 9.30
C VAL A 203 12.11 6.58 10.67
N PRO A 204 13.04 6.61 11.64
CA PRO A 204 12.79 6.06 12.96
C PRO A 204 12.15 7.12 13.87
N ALA A 205 11.34 6.71 14.86
CA ALA A 205 10.87 7.66 15.89
C ALA A 205 12.00 8.06 16.85
N ASP A 206 12.88 7.12 17.17
CA ASP A 206 14.18 7.42 17.76
C ASP A 206 15.16 7.82 16.65
N SER A 207 15.45 9.11 16.52
CA SER A 207 16.33 9.64 15.45
C SER A 207 17.74 9.03 15.44
N THR A 208 18.16 8.40 16.55
CA THR A 208 19.46 7.78 16.75
C THR A 208 19.46 6.27 16.51
N ALA A 209 18.28 5.63 16.38
CA ALA A 209 18.10 4.21 16.09
C ALA A 209 18.45 3.89 14.64
N ARG A 210 19.76 3.85 14.39
CA ARG A 210 20.35 3.70 13.05
C ARG A 210 21.44 2.65 13.00
N LYS A 211 21.64 2.13 11.79
CA LYS A 211 22.75 1.28 11.39
C LYS A 211 24.07 1.96 11.75
N PHE A 212 25.04 1.16 12.19
CA PHE A 212 26.38 1.63 12.46
C PHE A 212 27.06 2.06 11.16
N ALA A 213 27.69 3.23 11.17
CA ALA A 213 28.53 3.69 10.07
C ALA A 213 29.94 3.11 10.23
N GLY A 214 30.48 2.46 9.20
CA GLY A 214 31.91 2.13 9.13
C GLY A 214 32.36 0.69 9.40
N PHE A 215 31.53 -0.33 9.13
CA PHE A 215 32.05 -1.69 8.96
C PHE A 215 31.90 -2.11 7.49
N ASP A 216 32.96 -1.87 6.72
CA ASP A 216 33.26 -2.75 5.59
C ASP A 216 33.53 -4.13 6.21
N PHE A 217 32.93 -5.19 5.66
CA PHE A 217 33.53 -6.52 5.82
C PHE A 217 34.99 -6.31 5.47
N SER A 218 35.91 -6.56 6.41
CA SER A 218 37.32 -6.54 6.07
C SER A 218 37.43 -7.34 4.79
N GLN A 219 37.88 -6.72 3.71
CA GLN A 219 38.35 -7.46 2.57
C GLN A 219 39.37 -8.43 3.18
N GLY A 220 38.97 -9.69 3.34
CA GLY A 220 39.86 -10.71 3.84
C GLY A 220 41.09 -10.62 2.97
N ASN A 221 42.24 -10.45 3.61
CA ASN A 221 43.56 -10.37 3.00
C ASN A 221 43.62 -11.13 1.67
N LEU A 222 43.40 -10.39 0.57
CA LEU A 222 44.03 -10.72 -0.69
C LEU A 222 45.51 -10.44 -0.44
N LEU A 223 46.35 -11.45 -0.68
CA LEU A 223 47.81 -11.50 -0.46
C LEU A 223 48.26 -12.12 0.88
N ASN A 224 47.96 -13.39 1.10
CA ASN A 224 49.02 -14.42 1.20
C ASN A 224 48.43 -15.82 1.31
N THR A 225 48.28 -16.46 0.16
CA THR A 225 48.39 -17.91 0.09
C THR A 225 49.22 -18.22 -1.14
N ASN A 226 50.35 -18.88 -0.92
CA ASN A 226 50.99 -19.67 -1.97
C ASN A 226 49.93 -20.68 -2.43
N VAL A 227 49.28 -20.41 -3.56
CA VAL A 227 48.42 -21.37 -4.24
C VAL A 227 48.99 -21.54 -5.64
N ASN A 228 49.35 -22.77 -5.94
CA ASN A 228 49.84 -23.18 -7.24
C ASN A 228 48.87 -22.73 -8.35
N ASN A 229 49.42 -22.18 -9.42
CA ASN A 229 48.69 -21.84 -10.64
C ASN A 229 48.03 -23.10 -11.23
N GLN A 230 46.74 -23.28 -10.97
CA GLN A 230 45.82 -23.95 -11.87
C GLN A 230 44.76 -22.92 -12.25
N GLU A 231 44.62 -22.66 -13.55
CA GLU A 231 43.55 -21.80 -14.06
C GLU A 231 42.20 -22.35 -13.61
N ASP A 232 41.46 -21.58 -12.81
CA ASP A 232 40.13 -21.95 -12.33
C ASP A 232 39.15 -21.98 -13.51
N THR A 233 38.88 -23.20 -14.00
CA THR A 233 37.85 -23.48 -14.99
C THR A 233 36.56 -23.90 -14.29
N MET A 234 35.44 -23.30 -14.70
CA MET A 234 34.12 -23.61 -14.14
C MET A 234 33.35 -24.49 -15.12
N LYS A 235 32.67 -25.52 -14.62
CA LYS A 235 31.83 -26.42 -15.43
C LYS A 235 30.36 -26.00 -15.35
N ILE A 236 29.73 -25.82 -16.50
CA ILE A 236 28.28 -25.60 -16.60
C ILE A 236 27.64 -26.62 -17.54
N LYS A 237 26.46 -27.12 -17.18
CA LYS A 237 25.73 -28.06 -18.03
C LYS A 237 25.22 -27.33 -19.27
N ARG A 238 25.45 -27.92 -20.45
CA ARG A 238 25.03 -27.32 -21.73
C ARG A 238 23.51 -27.17 -21.84
N THR A 239 22.76 -28.06 -21.19
CA THR A 239 21.31 -27.99 -21.09
C THR A 239 20.85 -26.69 -20.42
N ILE A 240 21.53 -26.25 -19.36
CA ILE A 240 21.22 -25.01 -18.64
C ILE A 240 21.50 -23.79 -19.54
N LEU A 241 22.60 -23.79 -20.29
CA LEU A 241 22.90 -22.72 -21.26
C LEU A 241 21.84 -22.59 -22.36
N SER A 242 21.39 -23.73 -22.90
CA SER A 242 20.34 -23.78 -23.91
C SER A 242 18.99 -23.31 -23.36
N LEU A 243 18.63 -23.72 -22.14
CA LEU A 243 17.41 -23.30 -21.44
C LEU A 243 17.37 -21.79 -21.17
N LEU A 244 18.53 -21.18 -20.94
CA LEU A 244 18.69 -19.75 -20.68
C LEU A 244 18.89 -18.90 -21.96
N GLY A 245 18.87 -19.55 -23.13
CA GLY A 245 18.93 -18.90 -24.44
C GLY A 245 20.28 -18.27 -24.77
N VAL A 246 21.37 -18.72 -24.13
CA VAL A 246 22.71 -18.18 -24.36
C VAL A 246 23.24 -18.66 -25.72
N ASP A 247 23.57 -17.72 -26.62
CA ASP A 247 24.07 -18.04 -27.96
C ASP A 247 25.56 -18.39 -27.91
N SER A 248 25.82 -19.69 -27.74
CA SER A 248 27.17 -20.27 -27.71
C SER A 248 28.06 -19.92 -28.90
N GLN A 249 27.52 -19.66 -30.10
CA GLN A 249 28.31 -19.30 -31.27
C GLN A 249 28.80 -17.84 -31.18
N LYS A 250 27.96 -16.94 -30.69
CA LYS A 250 28.28 -15.53 -30.48
C LYS A 250 29.36 -15.32 -29.42
N LEU A 251 29.45 -16.22 -28.44
CA LEU A 251 30.46 -16.24 -27.39
C LEU A 251 31.75 -17.01 -27.77
N GLY A 252 31.85 -17.49 -29.02
CA GLY A 252 33.02 -18.21 -29.51
C GLY A 252 33.27 -19.55 -28.79
N LEU A 253 32.20 -20.21 -28.33
CA LEU A 253 32.27 -21.49 -27.63
C LEU A 253 32.20 -22.62 -28.67
N SER A 254 33.24 -23.46 -28.75
CA SER A 254 33.24 -24.60 -29.69
C SER A 254 32.37 -25.75 -29.17
N PHE A 255 31.59 -26.35 -30.07
CA PHE A 255 30.79 -27.54 -29.77
C PHE A 255 31.68 -28.79 -29.73
N GLY A 256 32.37 -29.02 -28.61
CA GLY A 256 32.90 -30.35 -28.29
C GLY A 256 31.80 -31.30 -27.79
N GLU A 257 31.91 -32.61 -28.01
CA GLU A 257 30.97 -33.61 -27.47
C GLU A 257 31.13 -33.75 -25.95
N GLY A 258 30.03 -33.55 -25.18
CA GLY A 258 29.99 -33.72 -23.72
C GLY A 258 28.81 -32.99 -23.04
N GLU A 259 28.35 -33.49 -21.88
CA GLU A 259 27.17 -32.96 -21.14
C GLU A 259 27.42 -31.59 -20.48
N SER A 260 28.69 -31.29 -20.17
CA SER A 260 29.13 -30.05 -19.51
C SER A 260 30.19 -29.34 -20.35
N LEU A 261 30.25 -28.02 -20.21
CA LEU A 261 31.23 -27.15 -20.85
C LEU A 261 32.10 -26.53 -19.76
N GLU A 262 33.41 -26.68 -19.89
CA GLU A 262 34.38 -26.03 -19.01
C GLU A 262 34.81 -24.72 -19.64
N LEU A 263 34.65 -23.62 -18.91
CA LEU A 263 34.99 -22.29 -19.37
C LEU A 263 35.97 -21.63 -18.42
N PRO A 264 36.95 -20.87 -18.94
CA PRO A 264 37.72 -19.92 -18.14
C PRO A 264 36.76 -18.93 -17.48
N SER A 265 37.08 -18.52 -16.26
CA SER A 265 36.25 -17.63 -15.43
C SER A 265 35.78 -16.35 -16.17
N GLU A 266 36.64 -15.79 -17.02
CA GLU A 266 36.35 -14.59 -17.84
C GLU A 266 35.22 -14.80 -18.85
N LYS A 267 35.12 -16.00 -19.45
CA LYS A 267 34.02 -16.32 -20.39
C LYS A 267 32.74 -16.71 -19.67
N MET A 268 32.84 -17.23 -18.45
CA MET A 268 31.68 -17.58 -17.61
C MET A 268 30.91 -16.33 -17.18
N GLU A 269 31.60 -15.24 -16.89
CA GLU A 269 30.95 -13.97 -16.53
C GLU A 269 30.03 -13.45 -17.65
N SER A 270 30.52 -13.46 -18.89
CA SER A 270 29.72 -13.07 -20.07
C SER A 270 28.49 -13.96 -20.28
N VAL A 271 28.65 -15.27 -20.05
CA VAL A 271 27.57 -16.26 -20.13
C VAL A 271 26.49 -16.01 -19.06
N LEU A 272 26.91 -15.72 -17.83
CA LEU A 272 26.01 -15.46 -16.71
C LEU A 272 25.29 -14.11 -16.87
N GLU A 273 25.94 -13.11 -17.46
CA GLU A 273 25.32 -11.82 -17.75
C GLU A 273 24.20 -11.95 -18.80
N GLU A 274 24.43 -12.71 -19.87
CA GLU A 274 23.41 -12.95 -20.90
C GLU A 274 22.24 -13.80 -20.37
N ALA A 275 22.53 -14.84 -19.57
CA ALA A 275 21.52 -15.60 -18.86
C ALA A 275 20.69 -14.74 -17.90
N GLY A 276 21.35 -13.82 -17.16
CA GLY A 276 20.69 -12.89 -16.24
C GLY A 276 19.71 -11.94 -16.95
N LYS A 277 20.02 -11.50 -18.17
CA LYS A 277 19.12 -10.70 -19.00
C LYS A 277 17.87 -11.49 -19.39
N THR A 278 18.02 -12.76 -19.78
CA THR A 278 16.88 -13.64 -20.11
C THR A 278 16.01 -13.94 -18.89
N ILE A 279 16.62 -14.24 -17.73
CA ILE A 279 15.90 -14.47 -16.47
C ILE A 279 15.11 -13.23 -16.06
N SER A 280 15.72 -12.04 -16.15
CA SER A 280 15.04 -10.77 -15.84
C SER A 280 13.84 -10.54 -16.77
N LYS A 281 14.02 -10.81 -18.08
CA LYS A 281 12.93 -10.72 -19.06
C LYS A 281 11.79 -11.71 -18.77
N LEU A 282 12.10 -12.95 -18.42
CA LEU A 282 11.10 -13.96 -18.04
C LEU A 282 10.40 -13.61 -16.73
N GLN A 283 11.12 -13.02 -15.76
CA GLN A 283 10.57 -12.55 -14.50
C GLN A 283 9.64 -11.35 -14.70
N ASP A 284 9.98 -10.43 -15.59
CA ASP A 284 9.10 -9.31 -15.95
C ASP A 284 7.85 -9.80 -16.72
N GLN A 285 8.00 -10.79 -17.60
CA GLN A 285 6.86 -11.47 -18.23
C GLN A 285 5.97 -12.21 -17.22
N ALA A 286 6.56 -12.85 -16.21
CA ALA A 286 5.83 -13.51 -15.12
C ALA A 286 5.14 -12.50 -14.17
N ARG A 287 5.74 -11.33 -13.93
CA ARG A 287 5.11 -10.22 -13.19
C ARG A 287 3.94 -9.64 -13.96
N GLN A 288 4.08 -9.45 -15.27
CA GLN A 288 3.00 -9.01 -16.13
C GLN A 288 1.86 -10.05 -16.16
N SER A 289 2.16 -11.35 -16.19
CA SER A 289 1.14 -12.41 -16.13
C SER A 289 0.44 -12.49 -14.77
N ALA A 290 1.13 -12.23 -13.65
CA ALA A 290 0.53 -12.17 -12.32
C ALA A 290 -0.40 -10.94 -12.13
N LEU A 291 -0.03 -9.78 -12.68
CA LEU A 291 -0.90 -8.60 -12.73
C LEU A 291 -2.14 -8.85 -13.60
N LEU A 292 -1.96 -9.52 -14.75
CA LEU A 292 -3.05 -9.99 -15.60
C LEU A 292 -3.97 -10.97 -14.84
N GLN A 293 -3.43 -11.92 -14.07
CA GLN A 293 -4.24 -12.85 -13.26
C GLN A 293 -5.04 -12.14 -12.16
N ASN A 294 -4.46 -11.15 -11.47
CA ASN A 294 -5.20 -10.36 -10.49
C ASN A 294 -6.34 -9.56 -11.13
N ASN A 295 -6.10 -8.95 -12.28
CA ASN A 295 -7.14 -8.24 -13.04
C ASN A 295 -8.21 -9.19 -13.60
N LEU A 296 -7.81 -10.39 -14.06
CA LEU A 296 -8.74 -11.44 -14.53
C LEU A 296 -9.58 -12.01 -13.38
N ASN A 297 -9.03 -12.14 -12.17
CA ASN A 297 -9.78 -12.56 -10.99
C ASN A 297 -10.74 -11.48 -10.49
N GLN A 298 -10.41 -10.19 -10.63
CA GLN A 298 -11.38 -9.11 -10.44
C GLN A 298 -12.51 -9.18 -11.48
N PHE A 299 -12.19 -9.52 -12.72
CA PHE A 299 -13.17 -9.69 -13.79
C PHE A 299 -14.05 -10.94 -13.59
N ALA A 300 -13.50 -12.05 -13.10
CA ALA A 300 -14.23 -13.28 -12.79
C ALA A 300 -15.36 -13.07 -11.77
N LYS A 301 -15.14 -12.18 -10.79
CA LYS A 301 -16.13 -11.81 -9.77
C LYS A 301 -17.37 -11.16 -10.37
N LEU A 302 -17.26 -10.48 -11.51
CA LEU A 302 -18.40 -9.89 -12.21
C LEU A 302 -19.37 -10.95 -12.78
N PHE A 303 -18.90 -12.19 -12.93
CA PHE A 303 -19.68 -13.35 -13.38
C PHE A 303 -19.92 -14.36 -12.25
N GLY A 304 -19.76 -13.95 -10.99
CA GLY A 304 -20.04 -14.80 -9.83
C GLY A 304 -19.03 -15.93 -9.59
N SER A 305 -17.81 -15.81 -10.14
CA SER A 305 -16.73 -16.79 -9.95
C SER A 305 -15.57 -16.20 -9.14
N GLU A 306 -14.97 -16.97 -8.25
CA GLU A 306 -13.86 -16.51 -7.38
C GLU A 306 -12.51 -16.43 -8.11
N VAL A 307 -12.34 -17.26 -9.15
CA VAL A 307 -11.13 -17.35 -9.97
C VAL A 307 -11.56 -17.44 -11.43
N PHE A 308 -10.82 -16.80 -12.34
CA PHE A 308 -11.10 -16.89 -13.77
C PHE A 308 -10.76 -18.30 -14.28
N PRO A 309 -11.73 -19.12 -14.72
CA PRO A 309 -11.47 -20.50 -15.07
C PRO A 309 -10.67 -20.62 -16.38
N ALA A 310 -9.83 -21.64 -16.46
CA ALA A 310 -9.01 -21.89 -17.65
C ALA A 310 -9.89 -22.24 -18.86
N GLY A 311 -9.69 -21.54 -19.98
CA GLY A 311 -10.37 -21.82 -21.25
C GLY A 311 -11.60 -20.96 -21.57
N ILE A 312 -11.88 -19.88 -20.83
CA ILE A 312 -12.96 -18.95 -21.19
C ILE A 312 -12.59 -18.10 -22.41
N ASP A 313 -13.53 -18.02 -23.36
CA ASP A 313 -13.52 -17.06 -24.45
C ASP A 313 -13.78 -15.63 -23.91
N PHE A 314 -12.70 -14.91 -23.72
CA PHE A 314 -12.70 -13.53 -23.22
C PHE A 314 -13.48 -12.57 -24.13
N ALA A 315 -13.43 -12.77 -25.45
CA ALA A 315 -14.10 -11.90 -26.41
C ALA A 315 -15.63 -11.98 -26.25
N SER A 316 -16.15 -13.19 -26.05
CA SER A 316 -17.57 -13.42 -25.80
C SER A 316 -18.06 -12.77 -24.49
N LYS A 317 -17.28 -12.89 -23.40
CA LYS A 317 -17.62 -12.30 -22.09
C LYS A 317 -17.56 -10.78 -22.07
N VAL A 318 -16.60 -10.17 -22.77
CA VAL A 318 -16.56 -8.71 -22.96
C VAL A 318 -17.78 -8.24 -23.76
N THR A 319 -18.18 -9.00 -24.78
CA THR A 319 -19.39 -8.68 -25.58
C THR A 319 -20.67 -8.75 -24.74
N GLU A 320 -20.78 -9.74 -23.84
CA GLU A 320 -21.90 -9.86 -22.89
C GLU A 320 -21.99 -8.67 -21.93
N LEU A 321 -20.86 -8.22 -21.36
CA LEU A 321 -20.82 -7.02 -20.52
C LEU A 321 -21.16 -5.74 -21.29
N GLN A 322 -20.70 -5.62 -22.53
CA GLN A 322 -21.06 -4.49 -23.39
C GLN A 322 -22.57 -4.46 -23.65
N ALA A 323 -23.19 -5.62 -23.89
CA ALA A 323 -24.64 -5.74 -24.07
C ALA A 323 -25.43 -5.31 -22.82
N LEU A 324 -24.96 -5.65 -21.61
CA LEU A 324 -25.58 -5.20 -20.35
C LEU A 324 -25.55 -3.68 -20.15
N LEU A 325 -24.60 -2.98 -20.78
CA LEU A 325 -24.47 -1.53 -20.70
C LEU A 325 -25.32 -0.79 -21.75
N GLU A 326 -25.89 -1.49 -22.75
CA GLU A 326 -26.66 -0.84 -23.82
C GLU A 326 -27.99 -0.26 -23.32
N GLU A 327 -28.75 -0.98 -22.48
CA GLU A 327 -30.01 -0.48 -21.94
C GLU A 327 -29.83 0.77 -21.04
N PRO A 328 -28.89 0.80 -20.07
CA PRO A 328 -28.58 2.01 -19.31
C PRO A 328 -28.15 3.19 -20.18
N LYS A 329 -27.36 2.96 -21.24
CA LYS A 329 -26.96 4.02 -22.18
C LYS A 329 -28.16 4.56 -22.94
N LYS A 330 -29.07 3.71 -23.44
CA LYS A 330 -30.29 4.14 -24.12
C LYS A 330 -31.14 5.04 -23.21
N LEU A 331 -31.35 4.63 -21.95
CA LEU A 331 -32.10 5.42 -20.98
C LEU A 331 -31.46 6.79 -20.72
N LEU A 332 -30.14 6.82 -20.58
CA LEU A 332 -29.40 8.07 -20.41
C LEU A 332 -29.53 8.99 -21.64
N THR A 333 -29.41 8.44 -22.85
CA THR A 333 -29.56 9.19 -24.10
C THR A 333 -30.97 9.76 -24.22
N VAL A 334 -32.01 8.96 -23.97
CA VAL A 334 -33.41 9.41 -24.02
C VAL A 334 -33.67 10.57 -23.05
N GLU A 335 -33.16 10.50 -21.82
CA GLU A 335 -33.33 11.58 -20.84
C GLU A 335 -32.54 12.85 -21.22
N ARG A 336 -31.33 12.70 -21.78
CA ARG A 336 -30.55 13.83 -22.30
C ARG A 336 -31.25 14.50 -23.48
N GLU A 337 -31.76 13.73 -24.43
CA GLU A 337 -32.51 14.24 -25.58
C GLU A 337 -33.80 14.95 -25.15
N ARG A 338 -34.51 14.38 -24.17
CA ARG A 338 -35.68 15.01 -23.56
C ARG A 338 -35.33 16.36 -22.92
N ALA A 339 -34.23 16.43 -22.18
CA ALA A 339 -33.75 17.66 -21.55
C ALA A 339 -33.31 18.71 -22.59
N ILE A 340 -32.58 18.31 -23.64
CA ILE A 340 -32.17 19.19 -24.74
C ILE A 340 -33.40 19.72 -25.48
N THR A 341 -34.38 18.85 -25.76
CA THR A 341 -35.60 19.25 -26.46
C THR A 341 -36.38 20.27 -25.64
N ALA A 342 -36.58 20.03 -24.33
CA ALA A 342 -37.21 20.98 -23.43
C ALA A 342 -36.45 22.32 -23.38
N TYR A 343 -35.12 22.28 -23.33
CA TYR A 343 -34.27 23.47 -23.33
C TYR A 343 -34.36 24.27 -24.64
N ARG A 344 -34.35 23.61 -25.80
CA ARG A 344 -34.50 24.26 -27.11
C ARG A 344 -35.84 24.96 -27.25
N VAL A 345 -36.92 24.30 -26.84
CA VAL A 345 -38.27 24.90 -26.86
C VAL A 345 -38.33 26.09 -25.89
N PHE A 346 -37.76 25.95 -24.69
CA PHE A 346 -37.70 27.04 -23.70
C PHE A 346 -36.92 28.24 -24.25
N SER A 347 -35.83 27.98 -24.96
CA SER A 347 -34.96 28.99 -25.57
C SER A 347 -35.50 29.52 -26.92
N LYS A 348 -36.76 29.22 -27.28
CA LYS A 348 -37.39 29.62 -28.55
C LYS A 348 -36.54 29.27 -29.78
N ASN A 349 -35.92 28.09 -29.78
CA ASN A 349 -35.00 27.61 -30.82
C ASN A 349 -33.75 28.49 -31.05
N LYS A 350 -33.32 29.26 -30.04
CA LYS A 350 -32.01 29.94 -29.98
C LYS A 350 -31.18 29.43 -28.79
N PRO A 351 -30.84 28.14 -28.74
CA PRO A 351 -30.13 27.56 -27.60
C PRO A 351 -28.68 28.04 -27.52
N ASP A 352 -28.20 28.32 -26.30
CA ASP A 352 -26.77 28.50 -26.04
C ASP A 352 -26.05 27.14 -26.19
N PRO A 353 -25.06 27.03 -27.10
CA PRO A 353 -24.34 25.79 -27.34
C PRO A 353 -23.57 25.27 -26.11
N VAL A 354 -23.16 26.15 -25.19
CA VAL A 354 -22.48 25.77 -23.95
C VAL A 354 -23.44 24.97 -23.05
N ILE A 355 -24.69 25.40 -22.97
CA ILE A 355 -25.71 24.74 -22.14
C ILE A 355 -26.18 23.43 -22.81
N GLU A 356 -26.26 23.37 -24.14
CA GLU A 356 -26.55 22.11 -24.84
C GLU A 356 -25.49 21.06 -24.55
N ASN A 357 -24.21 21.44 -24.68
CA ASN A 357 -23.09 20.54 -24.39
C ASN A 357 -23.07 20.11 -22.91
N LEU A 358 -23.45 20.98 -21.98
CA LEU A 358 -23.58 20.65 -20.57
C LEU A 358 -24.65 19.58 -20.33
N ILE A 359 -25.81 19.69 -20.98
CA ILE A 359 -26.89 18.70 -20.87
C ILE A 359 -26.47 17.38 -21.55
N GLN A 360 -25.77 17.45 -22.68
CA GLN A 360 -25.29 16.28 -23.42
C GLN A 360 -24.23 15.48 -22.62
N GLY A 361 -23.43 16.16 -21.79
CA GLY A 361 -22.46 15.55 -20.88
C GLY A 361 -23.04 15.10 -19.53
N ALA A 362 -24.28 15.49 -19.20
CA ALA A 362 -24.89 15.27 -17.88
C ALA A 362 -25.06 13.79 -17.54
N ASN A 363 -24.84 13.40 -16.27
CA ASN A 363 -25.21 12.04 -15.82
C ASN A 363 -26.74 11.88 -15.72
N LEU A 364 -27.24 10.66 -15.44
CA LEU A 364 -28.68 10.37 -15.49
C LEU A 364 -29.51 11.24 -14.53
N GLU A 365 -29.00 11.49 -13.32
CA GLU A 365 -29.67 12.31 -12.32
C GLU A 365 -29.74 13.78 -12.77
N GLN A 366 -28.63 14.31 -13.28
CA GLN A 366 -28.54 15.65 -13.83
C GLN A 366 -29.43 15.83 -15.05
N ALA A 367 -29.47 14.85 -15.98
CA ALA A 367 -30.33 14.89 -17.16
C ALA A 367 -31.83 14.96 -16.78
N LYS A 368 -32.25 14.16 -15.79
CA LYS A 368 -33.62 14.21 -15.24
C LYS A 368 -33.94 15.56 -14.57
N ALA A 369 -32.98 16.10 -13.81
CA ALA A 369 -33.13 17.40 -13.19
C ALA A 369 -33.30 18.52 -14.24
N PHE A 370 -32.47 18.53 -15.29
CA PHE A 370 -32.60 19.46 -16.41
C PHE A 370 -33.94 19.31 -17.14
N SER A 371 -34.36 18.09 -17.45
CA SER A 371 -35.66 17.83 -18.09
C SER A 371 -36.82 18.39 -17.26
N LYS A 372 -36.81 18.16 -15.94
CA LYS A 372 -37.84 18.67 -15.02
C LYS A 372 -37.81 20.19 -14.94
N GLN A 373 -36.64 20.80 -14.84
CA GLN A 373 -36.48 22.25 -14.71
C GLN A 373 -36.98 22.99 -15.97
N TYR A 374 -36.55 22.57 -17.16
CA TYR A 374 -36.98 23.19 -18.40
C TYR A 374 -38.44 22.84 -18.74
N GLY A 375 -38.89 21.62 -18.42
CA GLY A 375 -40.29 21.21 -18.56
C GLY A 375 -41.25 22.06 -17.71
N ALA A 376 -40.95 22.26 -16.42
CA ALA A 376 -41.76 23.13 -15.55
C ALA A 376 -41.73 24.60 -15.99
N SER A 377 -40.58 25.06 -16.51
CA SER A 377 -40.45 26.43 -17.04
C SER A 377 -41.31 26.64 -18.29
N LEU A 378 -41.45 25.62 -19.14
CA LEU A 378 -42.33 25.65 -20.30
C LEU A 378 -43.82 25.71 -19.93
N GLU A 379 -44.23 24.94 -18.92
CA GLU A 379 -45.60 24.97 -18.40
C GLU A 379 -45.97 26.35 -17.83
N ASN A 380 -45.00 27.03 -17.18
CA ASN A 380 -45.18 28.38 -16.67
C ASN A 380 -45.22 29.44 -17.78
N SER A 381 -44.43 29.29 -18.85
CA SER A 381 -44.42 30.24 -19.98
C SER A 381 -45.58 30.06 -20.97
N HIS A 382 -46.18 28.87 -21.03
CA HIS A 382 -47.34 28.53 -21.86
C HIS A 382 -48.41 27.80 -21.04
N PRO A 383 -49.12 28.51 -20.14
CA PRO A 383 -50.12 27.91 -19.27
C PRO A 383 -51.31 27.37 -20.06
N PHE A 384 -51.78 26.16 -19.72
CA PHE A 384 -52.91 25.52 -20.36
C PHE A 384 -54.19 26.32 -20.19
N LYS A 385 -54.76 26.79 -21.30
CA LYS A 385 -56.14 27.26 -21.38
C LYS A 385 -56.85 26.48 -22.48
N CYS A 386 -58.01 25.92 -22.18
CA CYS A 386 -58.90 25.40 -23.22
C CYS A 386 -59.35 26.59 -24.08
N GLU A 387 -59.15 26.54 -25.40
CA GLU A 387 -59.55 27.64 -26.30
C GLU A 387 -61.07 27.85 -26.32
N ASP A 388 -61.86 26.80 -26.12
CA ASP A 388 -63.34 26.87 -26.13
C ASP A 388 -63.95 27.38 -24.81
N CYS A 389 -63.35 27.09 -23.65
CA CYS A 389 -63.97 27.38 -22.35
C CYS A 389 -63.08 28.10 -21.34
N GLY A 390 -61.83 28.39 -21.70
CA GLY A 390 -60.88 29.15 -20.85
C GLY A 390 -60.43 28.44 -19.57
N SER A 391 -60.80 27.17 -19.38
CA SER A 391 -60.43 26.39 -18.19
C SER A 391 -58.94 26.07 -18.14
N ASN A 392 -58.35 26.17 -16.93
CA ASN A 392 -56.97 25.76 -16.63
C ASN A 392 -56.85 24.27 -16.24
N LYS A 393 -57.94 23.50 -16.28
CA LYS A 393 -57.96 22.07 -15.97
C LYS A 393 -57.93 21.22 -17.24
N VAL A 394 -56.84 21.29 -17.99
CA VAL A 394 -56.64 20.49 -19.21
C VAL A 394 -55.44 19.56 -19.01
N SER A 395 -55.60 18.26 -19.24
CA SER A 395 -54.49 17.28 -19.20
C SER A 395 -54.01 16.95 -20.61
N ARG A 396 -52.70 17.08 -20.88
CA ARG A 396 -52.07 16.55 -22.11
C ARG A 396 -51.96 15.02 -22.04
N ALA A 397 -53.04 14.32 -22.28
CA ALA A 397 -52.98 12.90 -22.61
C ALA A 397 -53.19 12.73 -24.12
N SER A 398 -52.20 12.12 -24.76
CA SER A 398 -52.20 11.52 -26.12
C SER A 398 -51.70 12.40 -27.28
N GLY A 399 -50.46 12.13 -27.71
CA GLY A 399 -50.09 12.15 -29.12
C GLY A 399 -49.41 10.81 -29.41
N SER A 400 -50.08 9.90 -30.11
CA SER A 400 -49.51 8.62 -30.52
C SER A 400 -48.40 8.86 -31.53
N LEU A 401 -47.18 8.40 -31.24
CA LEU A 401 -46.16 8.22 -32.26
C LEU A 401 -46.67 7.11 -33.20
N ASN A 402 -46.94 7.46 -34.45
CA ASN A 402 -47.24 6.47 -35.49
C ASN A 402 -45.98 5.62 -35.73
N GLU A 403 -46.09 4.30 -35.54
CA GLU A 403 -45.10 3.32 -36.00
C GLU A 403 -45.07 3.25 -37.55
N PRO A 404 -43.91 2.95 -38.16
CA PRO A 404 -43.84 2.65 -39.59
C PRO A 404 -44.51 1.30 -39.88
N GLN A 405 -45.18 1.23 -41.02
CA GLN A 405 -46.02 0.13 -41.51
C GLN A 405 -45.34 -1.25 -41.51
N GLY A 406 -46.07 -2.27 -41.05
CA GLY A 406 -45.75 -3.67 -41.34
C GLY A 406 -46.69 -4.68 -40.67
N GLY A 407 -47.73 -5.11 -41.39
CA GLY A 407 -48.39 -6.41 -41.14
C GLY A 407 -49.74 -6.36 -40.42
N ALA A 408 -50.81 -6.45 -41.21
CA ALA A 408 -52.18 -6.58 -40.75
C ALA A 408 -52.41 -7.80 -39.83
N LYS A 409 -53.27 -7.63 -38.83
CA LYS A 409 -54.38 -8.56 -38.54
C LYS A 409 -55.42 -7.91 -37.63
N THR A 410 -56.63 -7.88 -38.15
CA THR A 410 -57.89 -7.48 -37.54
C THR A 410 -58.20 -8.28 -36.28
N PHE A 411 -58.58 -7.62 -35.19
CA PHE A 411 -59.49 -8.22 -34.20
C PHE A 411 -60.47 -7.18 -33.63
N GLN A 412 -61.72 -7.63 -33.54
CA GLN A 412 -62.93 -6.84 -33.29
C GLN A 412 -63.04 -6.34 -31.84
N LYS A 413 -63.63 -5.15 -31.69
CA LYS A 413 -64.11 -4.61 -30.41
C LYS A 413 -65.16 -5.52 -29.78
N LYS A 414 -65.06 -5.75 -28.47
CA LYS A 414 -66.23 -5.81 -27.59
C LYS A 414 -66.01 -4.92 -26.38
N SER A 415 -67.03 -4.09 -26.13
CA SER A 415 -67.14 -3.13 -25.04
C SER A 415 -67.59 -3.83 -23.75
N PRO A 416 -67.69 -3.09 -22.64
CA PRO A 416 -67.43 -3.57 -21.30
C PRO A 416 -68.69 -4.11 -20.63
N ASP A 417 -68.52 -5.03 -19.68
CA ASP A 417 -69.40 -5.08 -18.54
C ASP A 417 -68.69 -5.68 -17.33
N SER A 418 -68.75 -4.92 -16.24
CA SER A 418 -69.00 -5.43 -14.89
C SER A 418 -67.91 -6.27 -14.20
N PHE A 419 -67.30 -5.74 -13.14
CA PHE A 419 -67.69 -6.01 -11.75
C PHE A 419 -66.60 -5.59 -10.75
N LYS A 420 -67.08 -5.15 -9.59
CA LYS A 420 -66.39 -4.78 -8.36
C LYS A 420 -65.55 -5.93 -7.80
N LEU A 421 -64.58 -5.60 -6.93
CA LEU A 421 -64.28 -6.24 -5.62
C LEU A 421 -63.20 -5.37 -4.93
N SER A 422 -63.59 -4.49 -4.01
CA SER A 422 -63.56 -4.66 -2.54
C SER A 422 -62.19 -5.03 -1.96
N LYS A 423 -61.70 -4.11 -1.11
CA LYS A 423 -60.57 -4.29 -0.19
C LYS A 423 -60.73 -5.55 0.67
N LYS A 424 -59.64 -6.28 0.85
CA LYS A 424 -59.02 -6.51 2.16
C LYS A 424 -57.51 -6.52 1.99
#